data_AF-A0A3C0YA10-F1
#
_entry.id   AF-A0A3C0YA10-F1
#
_cell.length_a   1.000
_cell.length_b   1.000
_cell.length_c   1.000
_cell.angle_alpha   90.00
_cell.angle_beta   90.00
_cell.angle_gamma   90.00
#
_symmetry.space_group_name_H-M   'P 1'
#
loop_
_entity.id
_entity.type
_entity.pdbx_description
1 polymer ?
#
loop_
_entity_poly.entity_id
_entity_poly.type
_entity_poly.pdbx_seq_one_letter_code
_entity_poly.pdbx_strand_id
1 'polypeptide(L)'
;EVKREEVTVRFEEGQPVALNGKTFESSVELILEANRIGGRHGLGMSDQIENRIIEAKSRGIYEAPGLALLFIAYERLVTGIHNEDTIEQYRDNGRKLGRLLYQGRWFDSQAIMLRETAQRWVASAISGEVTVELRRGNDYS
;
A
#
# COMPACT_ATOMS: atom_id res chain seq x y z
N GLU A 1 2.04 -7.58 -26.04
CA GLU A 1 2.89 -8.34 -25.12
C GLU A 1 3.27 -7.44 -23.95
N VAL A 2 3.12 -7.89 -22.70
CA VAL A 2 3.53 -7.09 -21.52
C VAL A 2 5.02 -7.32 -21.32
N LYS A 3 5.83 -6.28 -21.54
CA LYS A 3 7.29 -6.31 -21.33
C LYS A 3 7.58 -6.22 -19.85
N ARG A 4 8.64 -6.88 -19.39
CA ARG A 4 9.13 -6.75 -18.01
C ARG A 4 9.65 -5.33 -17.77
N GLU A 5 9.45 -4.82 -16.56
CA GLU A 5 9.87 -3.46 -16.19
C GLU A 5 10.42 -3.47 -14.76
N GLU A 6 11.67 -3.04 -14.59
CA GLU A 6 12.22 -2.77 -13.26
C GLU A 6 11.74 -1.39 -12.78
N VAL A 7 11.26 -1.33 -11.55
CA VAL A 7 10.86 -0.09 -10.89
C VAL A 7 11.46 -0.01 -9.50
N THR A 8 12.05 1.14 -9.17
CA THR A 8 12.53 1.47 -7.82
C THR A 8 11.58 2.47 -7.17
N VAL A 9 11.15 2.17 -5.95
CA VAL A 9 10.30 3.04 -5.13
C VAL A 9 11.08 3.49 -3.90
N ARG A 10 11.20 4.80 -3.69
CA ARG A 10 11.83 5.38 -2.48
C ARG A 10 10.79 5.92 -1.51
N PHE A 11 10.98 5.60 -0.23
CA PHE A 11 10.30 6.22 0.90
C PHE A 11 11.26 7.03 1.77
N GLU A 12 10.74 8.13 2.34
CA GLU A 12 11.36 8.91 3.41
C GLU A 12 10.32 9.10 4.52
N GLU A 13 10.63 8.61 5.72
CA GLU A 13 9.75 8.66 6.90
C GLU A 13 8.31 8.18 6.63
N GLY A 14 8.20 7.13 5.81
CA GLY A 14 6.94 6.50 5.43
C GLY A 14 6.18 7.23 4.32
N GLN A 15 6.68 8.35 3.80
CA GLN A 15 6.15 9.00 2.61
C GLN A 15 6.87 8.51 1.37
N PRO A 16 6.16 8.05 0.32
CA PRO A 16 6.80 7.81 -0.97
C PRO A 16 7.23 9.15 -1.56
N VAL A 17 8.49 9.25 -1.97
CA VAL A 17 9.08 10.51 -2.45
C VAL A 17 9.66 10.42 -3.85
N ALA A 18 10.03 9.22 -4.32
CA ALA A 18 10.62 9.05 -5.64
C ALA A 18 10.26 7.71 -6.30
N LEU A 19 10.22 7.72 -7.63
CA LEU A 19 10.08 6.55 -8.49
C LEU A 19 11.17 6.58 -9.55
N ASN A 20 11.93 5.50 -9.73
CA ASN A 20 13.03 5.38 -10.70
C ASN A 20 14.05 6.54 -10.61
N GLY A 21 14.42 6.92 -9.38
CA GLY A 21 15.35 8.02 -9.12
C GLY A 21 14.77 9.43 -9.33
N LYS A 22 13.56 9.58 -9.86
CA LYS A 22 12.88 10.86 -10.00
C LYS A 22 12.11 11.20 -8.73
N THR A 23 12.50 12.27 -8.05
CA THR A 23 11.78 12.82 -6.89
C THR A 23 10.52 13.57 -7.33
N PHE A 24 9.47 13.50 -6.51
CA PHE A 24 8.21 14.20 -6.70
C PHE A 24 7.93 15.13 -5.52
N GLU A 25 7.68 16.40 -5.79
CA GLU A 25 7.24 17.36 -4.76
C GLU A 25 5.75 17.21 -4.44
N SER A 26 4.96 16.69 -5.38
CA SER A 26 3.53 16.45 -5.24
C SER A 26 3.25 14.96 -5.07
N SER A 27 2.65 14.59 -3.95
CA SER A 27 2.16 13.23 -3.71
C SER A 27 1.13 12.80 -4.75
N VAL A 28 0.34 13.74 -5.29
CA VAL A 28 -0.62 13.46 -6.38
C VAL A 28 0.11 13.03 -7.64
N GLU A 29 1.14 13.78 -8.07
CA GLU A 29 1.91 13.42 -9.27
C GLU A 29 2.64 12.08 -9.10
N LEU A 30 3.14 11.79 -7.89
CA LEU A 30 3.74 10.50 -7.58
C LEU A 30 2.72 9.36 -7.72
N ILE A 31 1.53 9.50 -7.14
CA ILE A 31 0.47 8.48 -7.25
C ILE A 31 0.02 8.31 -8.71
N LEU A 32 -0.11 9.39 -9.47
CA LEU A 32 -0.43 9.31 -10.90
C LEU A 32 0.64 8.54 -11.66
N GLU A 33 1.92 8.76 -11.37
CA GLU A 33 2.99 8.00 -12.01
C GLU A 33 3.02 6.54 -11.55
N ALA A 34 2.84 6.25 -10.26
CA ALA A 34 2.73 4.89 -9.75
C ALA A 34 1.57 4.13 -10.41
N ASN A 35 0.43 4.81 -10.64
CA ASN A 35 -0.71 4.25 -11.38
C ASN A 35 -0.35 3.93 -12.84
N ARG A 36 0.39 4.81 -13.52
CA ARG A 36 0.86 4.55 -14.90
C ARG A 36 1.80 3.35 -14.94
N ILE A 37 2.73 3.24 -14.00
CA ILE A 37 3.65 2.11 -13.89
C ILE A 37 2.87 0.81 -13.65
N GLY A 38 2.18 0.68 -12.52
CA GLY A 38 1.45 -0.55 -12.19
C GLY A 38 0.37 -0.89 -13.23
N GLY A 39 -0.26 0.11 -13.84
CA GLY A 39 -1.31 -0.07 -14.84
C GLY A 39 -0.82 -0.72 -16.14
N ARG A 40 0.43 -0.49 -16.57
CA ARG A 40 1.02 -1.19 -17.73
C ARG A 40 1.09 -2.70 -17.55
N HIS A 41 1.14 -3.15 -16.30
CA HIS A 41 1.29 -4.56 -15.91
C HIS A 41 -0.01 -5.19 -15.41
N GLY A 42 -1.06 -4.39 -15.16
CA GLY A 42 -2.29 -4.85 -14.51
C GLY A 42 -2.08 -5.24 -13.05
N LEU A 43 -1.07 -4.68 -12.39
CA LEU A 43 -0.74 -4.95 -10.99
C LEU A 43 -1.89 -4.53 -10.07
N GLY A 44 -2.16 -5.32 -9.03
CA GLY A 44 -3.12 -4.95 -7.98
C GLY A 44 -4.59 -5.18 -8.34
N MET A 45 -4.89 -5.85 -9.46
CA MET A 45 -6.25 -6.31 -9.73
C MET A 45 -6.63 -7.47 -8.80
N SER A 46 -7.90 -7.48 -8.35
CA SER A 46 -8.45 -8.60 -7.57
C SER A 46 -9.96 -8.75 -7.72
N ASP A 47 -10.46 -9.95 -7.45
CA ASP A 47 -11.89 -10.30 -7.40
C ASP A 47 -12.24 -10.70 -5.97
N GLN A 48 -13.15 -9.96 -5.34
CA GLN A 48 -13.49 -10.15 -3.92
C GLN A 48 -14.99 -10.36 -3.74
N ILE A 49 -15.33 -11.31 -2.87
CA ILE A 49 -16.64 -11.35 -2.20
C ILE A 49 -16.47 -10.73 -0.83
N GLU A 50 -17.11 -9.58 -0.61
CA GLU A 50 -17.02 -8.80 0.62
C GLU A 50 -18.34 -8.78 1.39
N ASN A 51 -18.26 -8.47 2.69
CA ASN A 51 -19.43 -8.31 3.56
C ASN A 51 -19.75 -6.82 3.71
N ARG A 52 -20.94 -6.41 3.24
CA ARG A 52 -21.43 -5.04 3.40
C ARG A 52 -21.78 -4.73 4.85
N ILE A 53 -21.91 -3.43 5.14
CA ILE A 53 -22.33 -2.93 6.46
C ILE A 53 -23.67 -3.53 6.90
N ILE A 54 -24.60 -3.73 5.95
CA ILE A 54 -25.93 -4.33 6.17
C ILE A 54 -25.91 -5.85 6.32
N GLU A 55 -24.73 -6.45 6.54
CA GLU A 55 -24.55 -7.89 6.79
C GLU A 55 -24.93 -8.81 5.61
N ALA A 56 -24.94 -8.26 4.39
CA ALA A 56 -25.11 -9.01 3.15
C ALA A 56 -23.82 -9.03 2.32
N LYS A 57 -23.64 -10.05 1.47
CA LYS A 57 -22.47 -10.17 0.60
C LYS A 57 -22.65 -9.40 -0.71
N SER A 58 -21.53 -8.93 -1.28
CA SER A 58 -21.43 -8.46 -2.66
C SER A 58 -20.13 -8.93 -3.31
N ARG A 59 -20.06 -8.93 -4.64
CA ARG A 59 -18.84 -9.24 -5.42
C ARG A 59 -18.37 -7.99 -6.17
N GLY A 60 -17.07 -7.75 -6.19
CA GLY A 60 -16.44 -6.67 -6.94
C GLY A 60 -15.13 -7.08 -7.59
N ILE A 61 -14.83 -6.45 -8.74
CA ILE A 61 -13.51 -6.47 -9.36
C ILE A 61 -12.88 -5.10 -9.08
N TYR A 62 -11.65 -5.10 -8.56
CA TYR A 62 -10.97 -3.89 -8.09
C TYR A 62 -9.69 -3.66 -8.87
N GLU A 63 -9.35 -2.39 -9.08
CA GLU A 63 -8.09 -1.93 -9.69
C GLU A 63 -7.44 -0.90 -8.76
N ALA A 64 -6.19 -1.14 -8.36
CA ALA A 64 -5.42 -0.20 -7.53
C ALA A 64 -3.90 -0.27 -7.83
N PRO A 65 -3.48 -0.08 -9.09
CA PRO A 65 -2.10 -0.38 -9.52
C PRO A 65 -1.02 0.41 -8.79
N GLY A 66 -1.20 1.73 -8.59
CA GLY A 66 -0.21 2.54 -7.88
C GLY A 66 -0.13 2.19 -6.41
N LEU A 67 -1.26 1.97 -5.74
CA LEU A 67 -1.28 1.56 -4.34
C LEU A 67 -0.69 0.16 -4.15
N ALA A 68 -0.92 -0.78 -5.08
CA ALA A 68 -0.33 -2.10 -5.02
C ALA A 68 1.19 -2.06 -5.13
N LEU A 69 1.73 -1.25 -6.06
CA LEU A 69 3.18 -1.03 -6.18
C LEU A 69 3.78 -0.45 -4.89
N LEU A 70 3.16 0.60 -4.35
CA LEU A 70 3.62 1.23 -3.11
C LEU A 70 3.51 0.29 -1.91
N PHE A 71 2.45 -0.53 -1.84
CA PHE A 71 2.24 -1.51 -0.78
C PHE A 71 3.34 -2.57 -0.77
N ILE A 72 3.74 -3.10 -1.94
CA ILE A 72 4.84 -4.07 -2.06
C ILE A 72 6.14 -3.50 -1.49
N ALA A 73 6.50 -2.29 -1.90
CA ALA A 73 7.73 -1.63 -1.44
C ALA A 73 7.66 -1.30 0.07
N TYR A 74 6.53 -0.75 0.54
CA TYR A 74 6.35 -0.41 1.95
C TYR A 74 6.40 -1.64 2.86
N GLU A 75 5.66 -2.71 2.53
CA GLU A 75 5.70 -3.96 3.30
C GLU A 75 7.10 -4.59 3.31
N ARG A 76 7.82 -4.54 2.18
CA ARG A 76 9.18 -5.07 2.11
C ARG A 76 10.11 -4.33 3.06
N LEU A 77 10.04 -3.00 3.11
CA LEU A 77 10.81 -2.20 4.07
C LEU A 77 10.39 -2.49 5.51
N VAL A 78 9.08 -2.56 5.81
CA VAL A 78 8.57 -2.91 7.15
C VAL A 78 9.21 -4.21 7.66
N THR A 79 9.27 -5.26 6.83
CA THR A 79 9.87 -6.54 7.22
C THR A 79 11.38 -6.51 7.45
N GLY A 80 12.08 -5.53 6.88
CA GLY A 80 13.52 -5.35 7.06
C GLY A 80 13.89 -4.37 8.18
N ILE A 81 12.93 -3.61 8.70
CA ILE A 81 13.15 -2.51 9.65
C ILE A 81 12.62 -2.85 11.05
N HIS A 82 11.38 -3.34 11.13
CA HIS A 82 10.69 -3.54 12.40
C HIS A 82 10.88 -4.96 12.95
N ASN A 83 10.83 -5.08 14.28
CA ASN A 83 10.82 -6.37 14.96
C ASN A 83 9.45 -7.08 14.83
N GLU A 84 9.42 -8.33 15.25
CA GLU A 84 8.26 -9.22 15.12
C GLU A 84 7.00 -8.67 15.82
N ASP A 85 7.11 -8.26 17.09
CA ASP A 85 5.97 -7.75 17.88
C ASP A 85 5.37 -6.47 17.28
N THR A 86 6.22 -5.61 16.70
CA THR A 86 5.77 -4.37 16.05
C THR A 86 5.03 -4.69 14.75
N ILE A 87 5.53 -5.65 13.96
CA ILE A 87 4.87 -6.13 12.74
C ILE A 87 3.53 -6.81 13.07
N GLU A 88 3.48 -7.59 14.15
CA GLU A 88 2.25 -8.22 14.64
C GLU A 88 1.18 -7.15 14.94
N GLN A 89 1.53 -6.18 15.78
CA GLN A 89 0.61 -5.09 16.14
C GLN A 89 0.18 -4.27 14.92
N TYR A 90 1.11 -3.96 14.01
CA TYR A 90 0.81 -3.25 12.76
C TYR A 90 -0.25 -3.98 11.93
N ARG A 91 -0.10 -5.29 11.73
CA ARG A 91 -1.05 -6.10 10.93
C ARG A 91 -2.40 -6.27 11.61
N ASP A 92 -2.41 -6.47 12.93
CA ASP A 92 -3.64 -6.56 13.72
C ASP A 92 -4.44 -5.26 13.70
N ASN A 93 -3.75 -4.14 13.94
CA ASN A 93 -4.35 -2.82 13.91
C ASN A 93 -4.82 -2.46 12.51
N GLY A 94 -4.06 -2.80 11.46
CA GLY A 94 -4.43 -2.58 10.07
C GLY A 94 -5.74 -3.29 9.69
N ARG A 95 -5.93 -4.55 10.10
CA ARG A 95 -7.18 -5.30 9.87
C ARG A 95 -8.38 -4.66 10.58
N LYS A 96 -8.22 -4.27 11.85
CA LYS A 96 -9.27 -3.58 12.63
C LYS A 96 -9.63 -2.23 12.02
N LEU A 97 -8.62 -1.44 11.66
CA LEU A 97 -8.77 -0.12 11.05
C LEU A 97 -9.42 -0.21 9.66
N GLY A 98 -9.07 -1.21 8.85
CA GLY A 98 -9.69 -1.43 7.54
C GLY A 98 -11.20 -1.65 7.62
N ARG A 99 -11.66 -2.40 8.63
CA ARG A 99 -13.10 -2.55 8.91
C ARG A 99 -13.76 -1.24 9.33
N LEU A 100 -13.12 -0.46 10.20
CA LEU A 100 -13.63 0.85 10.63
C LEU A 100 -13.72 1.82 9.45
N LEU A 101 -12.71 1.84 8.58
CA LEU A 101 -12.72 2.62 7.34
C LEU A 101 -13.89 2.24 6.45
N TYR A 102 -14.07 0.94 6.18
CA TYR A 102 -15.17 0.44 5.34
C TYR A 102 -16.56 0.81 5.91
N GLN A 103 -16.68 0.89 7.24
CA GLN A 103 -17.91 1.29 7.93
C GLN A 103 -18.15 2.81 7.99
N GLY A 104 -17.28 3.63 7.39
CA GLY A 104 -17.38 5.09 7.41
C GLY A 104 -16.91 5.73 8.73
N ARG A 105 -16.18 4.99 9.56
CA ARG A 105 -15.77 5.41 10.92
C ARG A 105 -14.33 5.92 10.98
N TRP A 106 -13.81 6.46 9.86
CA TRP A 106 -12.40 6.83 9.74
C TRP A 106 -11.94 7.90 10.73
N PHE A 107 -12.85 8.80 11.13
CA PHE A 107 -12.55 9.88 12.08
C PHE A 107 -13.11 9.63 13.48
N ASP A 108 -13.70 8.46 13.74
CA ASP A 108 -14.04 8.05 15.10
C ASP A 108 -12.75 7.85 15.92
N SER A 109 -12.81 8.07 17.23
CA SER A 109 -11.63 8.00 18.12
C SER A 109 -10.89 6.67 18.03
N GLN A 110 -11.61 5.56 17.98
CA GLN A 110 -11.03 4.22 17.82
C GLN A 110 -10.27 4.04 16.51
N ALA A 111 -10.64 4.73 15.42
CA ALA A 111 -9.89 4.69 14.16
C ALA A 111 -8.65 5.60 14.21
N ILE A 112 -8.76 6.77 14.84
CA ILE A 112 -7.64 7.68 15.06
C ILE A 112 -6.54 6.99 15.86
N MET A 113 -6.88 6.30 16.95
CA MET A 113 -5.92 5.56 17.79
C MET A 113 -5.08 4.57 16.98
N LEU A 114 -5.73 3.77 16.13
CA LEU A 114 -5.05 2.77 15.30
C LEU A 114 -4.21 3.42 14.19
N ARG A 115 -4.75 4.44 13.53
CA ARG A 115 -4.08 5.14 12.45
C ARG A 115 -2.83 5.89 12.92
N GLU A 116 -2.95 6.65 14.00
CA GLU A 116 -1.85 7.45 14.54
C GLU A 116 -0.70 6.55 15.01
N THR A 117 -1.02 5.42 15.64
CA THR A 117 -0.02 4.42 16.04
C THR A 117 0.83 3.98 14.85
N ALA A 118 0.20 3.62 13.73
CA ALA A 118 0.92 3.24 12.52
C ALA A 118 1.70 4.40 11.89
N GLN A 119 1.11 5.60 11.79
CA GLN A 119 1.77 6.77 11.21
C GLN A 119 3.01 7.20 12.00
N ARG A 120 2.98 7.08 13.33
CA ARG A 120 4.09 7.52 14.19
C ARG A 120 5.17 6.47 14.39
N TRP A 121 4.79 5.27 14.83
CA TRP A 121 5.76 4.30 15.33
C TRP A 121 6.18 3.28 14.27
N VAL A 122 5.37 3.10 13.23
CA VAL A 122 5.72 2.21 12.12
C VAL A 122 6.29 3.03 10.97
N ALA A 123 5.51 3.98 10.44
CA ALA A 123 5.81 4.66 9.18
C ALA A 123 7.04 5.58 9.27
N SER A 124 7.25 6.31 10.37
CA SER A 124 8.38 7.24 10.51
C SER A 124 9.76 6.57 10.37
N ALA A 125 9.86 5.27 10.67
CA ALA A 125 11.10 4.51 10.50
C ALA A 125 11.32 4.02 9.05
N ILE A 126 10.31 4.14 8.18
CA ILE A 126 10.33 3.60 6.81
C ILE A 126 11.01 4.61 5.88
N SER A 127 12.34 4.58 5.86
CA SER A 127 13.18 5.31 4.92
C SER A 127 14.08 4.32 4.17
N GLY A 128 13.96 4.26 2.85
CA GLY A 128 14.69 3.29 2.03
C GLY A 128 14.12 3.14 0.63
N GLU A 129 14.79 2.32 -0.18
CA GLU A 129 14.41 2.02 -1.56
C GLU A 129 14.17 0.52 -1.74
N VAL A 130 13.20 0.17 -2.58
CA VAL A 130 12.95 -1.20 -3.03
C VAL A 130 12.85 -1.20 -4.54
N THR A 131 13.61 -2.08 -5.18
CA THR A 131 13.52 -2.36 -6.62
C THR A 131 12.77 -3.66 -6.85
N VAL A 132 11.79 -3.65 -7.76
CA VAL A 132 11.01 -4.82 -8.17
C VAL A 132 10.93 -4.93 -9.69
N GLU A 133 10.91 -6.14 -10.22
CA GLU A 133 10.62 -6.41 -11.64
C GLU A 133 9.13 -6.76 -11.78
N LEU A 134 8.36 -5.95 -12.50
CA LEU A 134 6.95 -6.18 -12.79
C LEU A 134 6.77 -7.00 -14.08
N ARG A 135 5.83 -7.96 -14.03
CA ARG A 135 5.44 -8.80 -15.18
C ARG A 135 3.93 -8.68 -15.45
N ARG A 136 3.16 -9.77 -15.39
CA ARG A 136 1.72 -9.73 -15.70
C ARG A 136 0.88 -9.90 -14.44
N GLY A 137 0.00 -8.95 -14.17
CA GLY A 137 -0.84 -8.96 -12.98
C GLY A 137 0.00 -8.89 -11.72
N ASN A 138 -0.20 -9.84 -10.82
CA ASN A 138 0.50 -9.92 -9.53
C ASN A 138 1.76 -10.80 -9.58
N ASP A 139 2.28 -11.09 -10.77
CA ASP A 139 3.59 -11.72 -10.96
C ASP A 139 4.68 -10.63 -10.98
N TYR A 140 5.50 -10.60 -9.93
CA TYR A 140 6.65 -9.70 -9.77
C TYR A 140 7.74 -10.38 -8.95
N SER A 141 8.96 -9.86 -8.98
CA SER A 141 10.10 -10.32 -8.17
C SER A 141 10.84 -9.16 -7.55
#